data_AF-A0A497JKC1-F1
#
_entry.id   AF-A0A497JKC1-F1
#
_cell.length_a   1.000
_cell.length_b   1.000
_cell.length_c   1.000
_cell.angle_alpha   90.00
_cell.angle_beta   90.00
_cell.angle_gamma   90.00
#
_symmetry.space_group_name_H-M   'P 1'
#
loop_
_entity.id
_entity.type
_entity.pdbx_description
1 polymer ?
#
loop_
_entity_poly.entity_id
_entity_poly.type
_entity_poly.pdbx_seq_one_letter_code
_entity_poly.pdbx_strand_id
1 'polypeptide(L)'
;MPYNLRRVERERKRVCWPAWVKAVEEWEKKIKEKIAKYRNLTKNALKEIRIAELNEKQKKLASEFIDFAKRYFEDAKYFEEKGLLLESLAALSYAHAWLDAGIKAGLLEGRNPKLFAGLEE
;
A
#
# COMPACT_ATOMS: atom_id res chain seq x y z
N MET A 1 -10.34 -38.10 -11.50
CA MET A 1 -9.20 -38.54 -10.67
C MET A 1 -8.76 -37.38 -9.79
N PRO A 2 -8.66 -37.52 -8.45
CA PRO A 2 -8.21 -36.43 -7.61
C PRO A 2 -6.72 -36.18 -7.83
N TYR A 3 -6.36 -34.93 -8.12
CA TYR A 3 -4.99 -34.51 -8.37
C TYR A 3 -4.16 -34.70 -7.08
N ASN A 4 -3.15 -35.58 -7.12
CA ASN A 4 -2.41 -35.96 -5.92
C ASN A 4 -1.34 -34.89 -5.58
N LEU A 5 -1.72 -33.92 -4.75
CA LEU A 5 -0.90 -32.76 -4.35
C LEU A 5 0.48 -33.16 -3.78
N ARG A 6 0.59 -34.31 -3.11
CA ARG A 6 1.85 -34.85 -2.56
C ARG A 6 2.85 -35.35 -3.61
N ARG A 7 2.38 -35.62 -4.84
CA ARG A 7 3.23 -35.98 -5.98
C ARG A 7 3.76 -34.71 -6.66
N VAL A 8 2.89 -33.72 -6.84
CA VAL A 8 3.24 -32.39 -7.35
C VAL A 8 4.30 -31.73 -6.47
N GLU A 9 4.16 -31.77 -5.15
CA GLU A 9 5.17 -31.23 -4.21
C GLU A 9 6.52 -31.97 -4.27
N ARG A 10 6.51 -33.29 -4.48
CA ARG A 10 7.73 -34.09 -4.64
C ARG A 10 8.44 -33.82 -5.95
N GLU A 11 7.69 -33.60 -7.03
CA GLU A 11 8.21 -33.22 -8.33
C GLU A 11 8.72 -31.77 -8.32
N ARG A 12 8.03 -30.85 -7.63
CA ARG A 12 8.48 -29.45 -7.41
C ARG A 12 9.85 -29.34 -6.75
N LYS A 13 10.19 -30.28 -5.85
CA LYS A 13 11.49 -30.36 -5.16
C LYS A 13 12.60 -31.03 -5.97
N ARG A 14 12.28 -31.77 -7.04
CA ARG A 14 13.26 -32.44 -7.92
C ARG A 14 13.69 -31.60 -9.12
N VAL A 15 12.87 -30.65 -9.56
CA VAL A 15 13.16 -29.85 -10.74
C VAL A 15 14.16 -28.75 -10.39
N CYS A 16 15.31 -28.76 -11.07
CA CYS A 16 16.26 -27.65 -11.02
C CYS A 16 15.63 -26.48 -11.79
N TRP A 17 14.95 -25.59 -11.06
CA TRP A 17 14.32 -24.42 -11.65
C TRP A 17 15.38 -23.51 -12.29
N PRO A 18 15.14 -23.01 -13.52
CA PRO A 18 16.00 -22.01 -14.13
C PRO A 18 16.19 -20.81 -13.20
N ALA A 19 17.35 -20.15 -13.28
CA ALA A 19 17.68 -19.01 -12.42
C ALA A 19 16.63 -17.88 -12.46
N TRP A 20 15.96 -17.68 -13.62
CA TRP A 20 14.90 -16.68 -13.78
C TRP A 20 13.63 -16.99 -12.98
N VAL A 21 13.30 -18.27 -12.74
CA VAL A 21 12.12 -18.61 -11.92
C VAL A 21 12.38 -18.30 -10.46
N LYS A 22 13.58 -18.64 -9.95
CA LYS A 22 13.99 -18.27 -8.59
C LYS A 22 13.99 -16.75 -8.39
N ALA A 23 14.41 -16.00 -9.42
CA ALA A 23 14.37 -14.54 -9.40
C ALA A 23 12.94 -13.98 -9.34
N VAL A 24 11.98 -14.59 -10.04
CA VAL A 24 10.55 -14.20 -9.96
C VAL A 24 9.99 -14.47 -8.56
N GLU A 25 10.26 -15.64 -7.98
CA GLU A 25 9.82 -15.97 -6.61
C GLU A 25 10.40 -14.99 -5.58
N GLU A 26 11.68 -14.62 -5.72
CA GLU A 26 12.31 -13.63 -4.85
C GLU A 26 11.71 -12.23 -5.03
N TRP A 27 11.38 -11.85 -6.28
CA TRP A 27 10.77 -10.56 -6.58
C TRP A 27 9.34 -10.45 -6.03
N GLU A 28 8.53 -11.50 -6.17
CA GLU A 28 7.20 -11.58 -5.55
C GLU A 28 7.29 -11.42 -4.03
N LYS A 29 8.27 -12.07 -3.39
CA LYS A 29 8.50 -11.93 -1.96
C LYS A 29 8.83 -10.49 -1.58
N LYS A 30 9.75 -9.85 -2.30
CA LYS A 30 10.13 -8.43 -2.08
C LYS A 30 8.94 -7.48 -2.25
N ILE A 31 8.05 -7.74 -3.22
CA ILE A 31 6.85 -6.93 -3.39
C ILE A 31 5.89 -7.09 -2.22
N LYS A 32 5.63 -8.32 -1.76
CA LYS A 32 4.76 -8.55 -0.60
C LYS A 32 5.28 -7.86 0.65
N GLU A 33 6.60 -7.88 0.86
CA GLU A 33 7.25 -7.14 1.96
C GLU A 33 7.04 -5.62 1.82
N LYS A 34 7.18 -5.07 0.61
CA LYS A 34 6.89 -3.64 0.34
C LYS A 34 5.43 -3.29 0.57
N ILE A 35 4.49 -4.10 0.09
CA ILE A 35 3.04 -3.90 0.31
C ILE A 35 2.76 -3.85 1.81
N ALA A 36 3.24 -4.82 2.58
CA ALA A 36 3.04 -4.84 4.03
C ALA A 36 3.61 -3.57 4.72
N LYS A 37 4.79 -3.13 4.30
CA LYS A 37 5.42 -1.89 4.80
C LYS A 37 4.55 -0.66 4.48
N TYR A 38 4.19 -0.46 3.22
CA TYR A 38 3.38 0.68 2.77
C TYR A 38 1.99 0.67 3.39
N ARG A 39 1.37 -0.50 3.52
CA ARG A 39 0.07 -0.66 4.17
C ARG A 39 0.10 -0.19 5.61
N ASN A 40 1.12 -0.58 6.38
CA ASN A 40 1.28 -0.12 7.75
C ASN A 40 1.54 1.39 7.81
N LEU A 41 2.36 1.91 6.90
CA LEU A 41 2.68 3.34 6.81
C LEU A 41 1.41 4.17 6.52
N THR A 42 0.66 3.83 5.47
CA THR A 42 -0.59 4.52 5.11
C THR A 42 -1.65 4.38 6.20
N LYS A 43 -1.75 3.21 6.85
CA LYS A 43 -2.68 2.99 7.98
C LYS A 43 -2.35 3.87 9.18
N ASN A 44 -1.07 4.05 9.49
CA ASN A 44 -0.63 4.93 10.58
C ASN A 44 -0.85 6.40 10.21
N ALA A 45 -0.51 6.78 8.98
CA ALA A 45 -0.78 8.12 8.45
C ALA A 45 -2.28 8.48 8.56
N LEU A 46 -3.19 7.60 8.14
CA LEU A 46 -4.64 7.80 8.26
C LEU A 46 -5.14 7.94 9.71
N LYS A 47 -4.45 7.35 10.69
CA LYS A 47 -4.82 7.48 12.11
C LYS A 47 -4.32 8.77 12.74
N GLU A 48 -3.19 9.26 12.28
CA GLU A 48 -2.53 10.44 12.84
C GLU A 48 -2.90 11.74 12.13
N ILE A 49 -3.52 11.65 10.95
CA ILE A 49 -3.98 12.79 10.18
C ILE A 49 -5.07 13.55 10.94
N ARG A 50 -4.97 14.88 10.94
CA ARG A 50 -6.02 15.80 11.41
C ARG A 50 -6.32 16.83 10.33
N ILE A 51 -7.54 17.35 10.35
CA ILE A 51 -7.91 18.49 9.50
C ILE A 51 -7.44 19.74 10.25
N ALA A 52 -6.71 20.62 9.55
CA ALA A 52 -6.24 21.88 10.12
C ALA A 52 -7.41 22.83 10.44
N GLU A 53 -7.14 23.92 11.17
CA GLU A 53 -8.14 24.97 11.39
C GLU A 53 -8.39 25.75 10.09
N LEU A 54 -9.51 25.45 9.44
CA LEU A 54 -9.81 25.91 8.08
C LEU A 54 -11.24 26.44 7.93
N ASN A 55 -11.46 27.21 6.86
CA ASN A 55 -12.80 27.64 6.44
C ASN A 55 -13.66 26.44 6.01
N GLU A 56 -14.99 26.56 6.03
CA GLU A 56 -15.90 25.44 5.70
C GLU A 56 -15.63 24.80 4.32
N LYS A 57 -15.31 25.60 3.31
CA LYS A 57 -14.95 25.10 1.97
C LYS A 57 -13.68 24.24 1.98
N GLN A 58 -12.67 24.69 2.73
CA GLN A 58 -11.39 23.99 2.87
C GLN A 58 -11.53 22.73 3.74
N LYS A 59 -12.40 22.74 4.76
CA LYS A 59 -12.73 21.54 5.54
C LYS A 59 -13.38 20.45 4.67
N LYS A 60 -14.28 20.82 3.76
CA LYS A 60 -14.86 19.88 2.78
C LYS A 60 -13.78 19.28 1.90
N LEU A 61 -12.90 20.12 1.34
CA LEU A 61 -11.78 19.66 0.53
C LEU A 61 -10.84 18.73 1.31
N ALA A 62 -10.49 19.07 2.55
CA ALA A 62 -9.66 18.23 3.42
C ALA A 62 -10.32 16.86 3.68
N SER A 63 -11.64 16.84 3.87
CA SER A 63 -12.39 15.58 4.04
C SER A 63 -12.41 14.72 2.77
N GLU A 64 -12.48 15.34 1.58
CA GLU A 64 -12.40 14.63 0.29
C GLU A 64 -11.02 14.00 0.09
N PHE A 65 -9.94 14.69 0.46
CA PHE A 65 -8.58 14.13 0.41
C PHE A 65 -8.44 12.88 1.30
N ILE A 66 -8.99 12.93 2.51
CA ILE A 66 -9.00 11.76 3.41
C ILE A 66 -9.89 10.64 2.84
N ASP A 67 -11.03 10.97 2.23
CA ASP A 67 -11.92 10.00 1.59
C ASP A 67 -11.22 9.29 0.43
N PHE A 68 -10.55 10.03 -0.46
CA PHE A 68 -9.78 9.45 -1.55
C PHE A 68 -8.68 8.53 -1.04
N ALA A 69 -7.91 8.96 -0.03
CA ALA A 69 -6.88 8.11 0.57
C ALA A 69 -7.46 6.80 1.12
N LYS A 70 -8.64 6.84 1.75
CA LYS A 70 -9.32 5.63 2.26
C LYS A 70 -9.80 4.72 1.14
N ARG A 71 -10.40 5.27 0.09
CA ARG A 71 -10.89 4.50 -1.07
C ARG A 71 -9.75 3.75 -1.76
N TYR A 72 -8.62 4.41 -2.01
CA TYR A 72 -7.45 3.75 -2.58
C TYR A 72 -6.81 2.72 -1.62
N PHE A 73 -6.92 2.92 -0.31
CA PHE A 73 -6.49 1.91 0.67
C PHE A 73 -7.39 0.67 0.66
N GLU A 74 -8.70 0.83 0.42
CA GLU A 74 -9.63 -0.28 0.23
C GLU A 74 -9.38 -1.01 -1.10
N ASP A 75 -9.14 -0.26 -2.19
CA ASP A 75 -8.77 -0.83 -3.49
C ASP A 75 -7.48 -1.66 -3.40
N ALA A 76 -6.49 -1.18 -2.64
CA ALA A 76 -5.26 -1.93 -2.39
C ALA A 76 -5.54 -3.29 -1.75
N LYS A 77 -6.46 -3.35 -0.79
CA LYS A 77 -6.86 -4.60 -0.14
C LYS A 77 -7.55 -5.55 -1.12
N TYR A 78 -8.41 -5.01 -1.99
CA TYR A 78 -9.06 -5.79 -3.05
C TYR A 78 -8.04 -6.39 -4.04
N PHE A 79 -7.02 -5.62 -4.42
CA PHE A 79 -5.96 -6.10 -5.30
C PHE A 79 -5.07 -7.15 -4.61
N GLU A 80 -4.77 -7.02 -3.30
CA GLU A 80 -4.07 -8.05 -2.53
C GLU A 80 -4.84 -9.37 -2.55
N GLU A 81 -6.16 -9.34 -2.30
CA GLU A 81 -7.01 -10.53 -2.29
C GLU A 81 -7.06 -11.24 -3.65
N LYS A 82 -6.92 -10.49 -4.74
CA LYS A 82 -6.85 -11.01 -6.11
C LYS A 82 -5.46 -11.47 -6.56
N GLY A 83 -4.42 -11.26 -5.74
CA GLY A 83 -3.03 -11.55 -6.10
C GLY A 83 -2.41 -10.54 -7.08
N LEU A 84 -3.05 -9.39 -7.29
CA LEU A 84 -2.57 -8.30 -8.13
C LEU A 84 -1.63 -7.40 -7.31
N LEU A 85 -0.42 -7.91 -7.09
CA LEU A 85 0.53 -7.31 -6.14
C LEU A 85 1.03 -5.92 -6.58
N LEU A 86 1.24 -5.70 -7.88
CA LEU A 86 1.70 -4.41 -8.39
C LEU A 86 0.62 -3.34 -8.25
N GLU A 87 -0.61 -3.69 -8.60
CA GLU A 87 -1.79 -2.84 -8.51
C GLU A 87 -2.09 -2.47 -7.06
N SER A 88 -1.93 -3.44 -6.14
CA SER A 88 -2.00 -3.18 -4.71
C SER A 88 -0.95 -2.17 -4.25
N LEU A 89 0.32 -2.38 -4.63
CA LEU A 89 1.40 -1.48 -4.25
C LEU A 89 1.19 -0.06 -4.83
N ALA A 90 0.70 0.04 -6.06
CA ALA A 90 0.37 1.30 -6.72
C ALA A 90 -0.77 2.02 -5.98
N ALA A 91 -1.85 1.31 -5.64
CA ALA A 91 -2.98 1.85 -4.89
C ALA A 91 -2.56 2.36 -3.50
N LEU A 92 -1.71 1.61 -2.77
CA LEU A 92 -1.16 2.05 -1.48
C LEU A 92 -0.30 3.31 -1.61
N SER A 93 0.52 3.38 -2.66
CA SER A 93 1.38 4.54 -2.92
C SER A 93 0.53 5.78 -3.24
N TYR A 94 -0.54 5.60 -4.01
CA TYR A 94 -1.44 6.69 -4.37
C TYR A 94 -2.29 7.16 -3.19
N ALA A 95 -2.78 6.23 -2.36
CA ALA A 95 -3.44 6.55 -1.09
C ALA A 95 -2.56 7.42 -0.19
N HIS A 96 -1.26 7.09 -0.10
CA HIS A 96 -0.32 7.87 0.69
C HIS A 96 -0.06 9.25 0.08
N ALA A 97 0.08 9.33 -1.25
CA ALA A 97 0.30 10.59 -1.97
C ALA A 97 -0.83 11.61 -1.74
N TRP A 98 -2.09 11.16 -1.63
CA TRP A 98 -3.21 12.05 -1.27
C TRP A 98 -3.04 12.68 0.12
N LEU A 99 -2.55 11.93 1.09
CA LEU A 99 -2.30 12.46 2.44
C LEU A 99 -1.13 13.46 2.43
N ASP A 100 -0.03 13.13 1.76
CA ASP A 100 1.11 14.04 1.59
C ASP A 100 0.70 15.34 0.87
N ALA A 101 -0.10 15.22 -0.19
CA ALA A 101 -0.61 16.38 -0.93
C ALA A 101 -1.51 17.26 -0.05
N GLY A 102 -2.37 16.66 0.77
CA GLY A 102 -3.22 17.40 1.71
C GLY A 102 -2.41 18.13 2.79
N ILE A 103 -1.30 17.55 3.26
CA ILE A 103 -0.37 18.22 4.20
C ILE A 103 0.34 19.38 3.51
N LYS A 104 0.90 19.17 2.32
CA LYS A 104 1.59 20.23 1.55
C LYS A 104 0.66 21.37 1.15
N ALA A 105 -0.62 21.07 0.93
CA ALA A 105 -1.65 22.07 0.66
C ALA A 105 -2.10 22.84 1.92
N GLY A 106 -1.62 22.47 3.12
CA GLY A 106 -2.04 23.06 4.39
C GLY A 106 -3.46 22.68 4.81
N LEU A 107 -4.04 21.65 4.18
CA LEU A 107 -5.39 21.17 4.49
C LEU A 107 -5.40 20.15 5.63
N LEU A 108 -4.29 19.42 5.78
CA LEU A 108 -4.12 18.35 6.74
C LEU A 108 -2.88 18.61 7.60
N GLU A 109 -2.95 18.19 8.86
CA GLU A 109 -1.83 18.18 9.78
C GLU A 109 -1.47 16.74 10.14
N GLY A 110 -0.23 16.37 9.86
CA GLY A 110 0.34 15.10 10.28
C GLY A 110 1.03 15.26 11.64
N ARG A 111 0.57 14.54 12.67
CA ARG A 111 1.18 14.62 14.00
C ARG A 111 2.63 14.11 14.03
N ASN A 112 2.97 13.14 13.18
CA ASN A 112 4.31 12.60 13.06
C ASN A 112 4.92 12.90 11.68
N PRO A 113 5.94 13.78 11.61
CA PRO A 113 6.54 14.18 10.35
C PRO A 113 7.21 13.01 9.61
N LYS A 114 7.67 11.98 10.33
CA LYS A 114 8.36 10.81 9.78
C LYS A 114 7.45 9.87 8.99
N LEU A 115 6.13 10.08 9.05
CA LEU A 115 5.16 9.28 8.31
C LEU A 115 4.89 9.82 6.90
N PHE A 116 5.41 11.00 6.55
CA PHE A 116 5.06 11.72 5.32
C PHE A 116 6.32 12.07 4.54
N ALA A 117 6.27 11.99 3.21
CA ALA A 117 7.43 12.26 2.37
C ALA A 117 7.67 13.77 2.23
N GLY A 118 8.43 14.33 3.19
CA GLY A 118 8.98 15.69 3.09
C GLY A 118 8.84 16.57 4.33
N LEU A 119 8.80 16.02 5.55
CA LEU A 119 8.83 16.82 6.79
C LEU A 119 10.13 16.66 7.61
N GLU A 120 11.21 16.21 6.97
CA GLU A 120 12.57 16.38 7.48
C GLU A 120 13.18 17.61 6.78
N GLU A 121 13.08 18.77 7.43
CA GLU A 121 14.04 19.87 7.31
C GLU A 121 14.95 19.86 8.54
#